data_AF-A0A4Z2BGX6-F1
#
_entry.id   AF-A0A4Z2BGX6-F1
#
_cell.length_a   1.000
_cell.length_b   1.000
_cell.length_c   1.000
_cell.angle_alpha   90.00
_cell.angle_beta   90.00
_cell.angle_gamma   90.00
#
_symmetry.space_group_name_H-M   'P 1'
#
loop_
_entity.id
_entity.type
_entity.pdbx_description
1 polymer ?
#
loop_
_entity_poly.entity_id
_entity_poly.type
_entity_poly.pdbx_seq_one_letter_code
_entity_poly.pdbx_strand_id
1 'polypeptide(L)'
;MVTMVTAVVGWCLCLAVCHVRGSYIPVEMNKTIQNLLGHYTITNKELFDGKPIFSKEPLSGNLQAEMIYMSAILQTYDKILNQMLKELPTPGPTTAQSSGDKGTAELRSQLNYILKKITNLRIQHYNKPEQLLKMLQPLREVQFNNTVIQSKALWELIKVYREASSLPNKLEKRRRRRRRQTQMSIRGH
;
A
#
# COMPACT_ATOMS: atom_id res chain seq x y z
N MET A 1 37.34 -7.23 -36.19
CA MET A 1 36.38 -6.12 -35.99
C MET A 1 34.94 -6.57 -35.84
N VAL A 2 34.49 -7.65 -36.51
CA VAL A 2 33.10 -8.15 -36.45
C VAL A 2 32.66 -8.59 -35.04
N THR A 3 33.56 -9.14 -34.23
CA THR A 3 33.27 -9.66 -32.87
C THR A 3 33.01 -8.58 -31.82
N MET A 4 33.58 -7.38 -31.99
CA MET A 4 33.34 -6.24 -31.09
C MET A 4 31.97 -5.63 -31.34
N VAL A 5 31.52 -5.59 -32.60
CA VAL A 5 30.24 -5.01 -33.00
C VAL A 5 29.07 -5.87 -32.50
N THR A 6 29.18 -7.20 -32.57
CA THR A 6 28.13 -8.10 -32.08
C THR A 6 27.99 -8.08 -30.56
N ALA A 7 29.09 -7.94 -29.82
CA ALA A 7 29.08 -7.83 -28.36
C ALA A 7 28.40 -6.52 -27.88
N VAL A 8 28.69 -5.40 -28.53
CA VAL A 8 28.10 -4.08 -28.21
C VAL A 8 26.59 -4.06 -28.50
N VAL A 9 26.17 -4.65 -29.62
CA VAL A 9 24.73 -4.77 -29.97
C VAL A 9 23.99 -5.66 -28.96
N GLY A 10 24.58 -6.77 -28.52
CA GLY A 10 24.01 -7.64 -27.50
C GLY A 10 23.85 -6.97 -26.13
N TRP A 11 24.80 -6.12 -25.73
CA TRP A 11 24.73 -5.33 -24.49
C TRP A 11 23.69 -4.21 -24.56
N CYS A 12 23.59 -3.47 -25.67
CA CYS A 12 22.54 -2.47 -25.86
C CYS A 12 21.14 -3.10 -25.87
N LEU A 13 20.98 -4.28 -26.47
CA LEU A 13 19.72 -5.03 -26.46
C LEU A 13 19.35 -5.49 -25.04
N CYS A 14 20.33 -5.92 -24.23
CA CYS A 14 20.11 -6.25 -22.82
C CYS A 14 19.67 -5.02 -22.00
N LEU A 15 20.28 -3.85 -22.21
CA LEU A 15 19.86 -2.62 -21.53
C LEU A 15 18.46 -2.15 -21.97
N ALA A 16 18.06 -2.38 -23.22
CA ALA A 16 16.72 -2.08 -23.71
C ALA A 16 15.64 -3.02 -23.15
N VAL A 17 15.97 -4.30 -22.91
CA VAL A 17 15.05 -5.29 -22.29
C VAL A 17 15.05 -5.16 -20.76
N CYS A 18 16.13 -4.68 -20.15
CA CYS A 18 16.19 -4.21 -18.77
C CYS A 18 15.49 -2.85 -18.64
N HIS A 19 14.21 -2.79 -19.00
CA HIS A 19 13.36 -1.66 -18.66
C HIS A 19 13.41 -1.52 -17.14
N VAL A 20 14.14 -0.53 -16.65
CA VAL A 20 14.19 -0.17 -15.23
C VAL A 20 12.75 0.13 -14.87
N ARG A 21 12.07 -0.83 -14.23
CA ARG A 21 10.76 -0.61 -13.63
C ARG A 21 10.97 0.26 -12.39
N GLY A 22 11.30 1.52 -12.63
CA GLY A 22 11.19 2.55 -11.62
C GLY A 22 9.72 2.65 -11.22
N SER A 23 9.44 2.68 -9.94
CA SER A 23 8.12 3.08 -9.46
C SER A 23 7.97 4.58 -9.71
N TYR A 24 7.29 4.95 -10.79
CA TYR A 24 6.99 6.34 -11.11
C TYR A 24 5.51 6.61 -10.91
N ILE A 25 5.18 7.79 -10.38
CA ILE A 25 3.81 8.30 -10.40
C ILE A 25 3.51 8.65 -11.87
N PRO A 26 2.47 8.08 -12.49
CA PRO A 26 2.12 8.41 -13.87
C PRO A 26 1.89 9.92 -14.04
N VAL A 27 2.28 10.49 -15.19
CA VAL A 27 2.18 11.94 -15.44
C VAL A 27 0.77 12.47 -15.19
N GLU A 28 -0.25 11.75 -15.67
CA GLU A 28 -1.67 12.08 -15.43
C GLU A 28 -2.03 12.07 -13.94
N MET A 29 -1.49 11.13 -13.17
CA MET A 29 -1.73 11.02 -11.74
C MET A 29 -1.14 12.23 -11.02
N ASN A 30 0.10 12.60 -11.35
CA ASN A 30 0.73 13.77 -10.77
C ASN A 30 -0.05 15.05 -11.11
N LYS A 31 -0.44 15.24 -12.38
CA LYS A 31 -1.26 16.39 -12.80
C LYS A 31 -2.58 16.45 -12.03
N THR A 32 -3.27 15.32 -11.91
CA THR A 32 -4.54 15.24 -11.14
C THR A 32 -4.33 15.59 -9.67
N ILE A 33 -3.25 15.11 -9.05
CA ILE A 33 -2.91 15.45 -7.65
C ILE A 33 -2.67 16.96 -7.52
N GLN A 34 -1.91 17.58 -8.41
CA GLN A 34 -1.64 19.02 -8.34
C GLN A 34 -2.92 19.86 -8.51
N ASN A 35 -3.80 19.47 -9.44
CA ASN A 35 -5.10 20.13 -9.60
C ASN A 35 -5.94 20.05 -8.31
N LEU A 36 -5.98 18.88 -7.67
CA LEU A 36 -6.70 18.69 -6.41
C LEU A 36 -6.06 19.49 -5.27
N LEU A 37 -4.73 19.52 -5.17
CA LEU A 37 -4.02 20.35 -4.17
C LEU A 37 -4.33 21.84 -4.33
N GLY A 38 -4.55 22.31 -5.57
CA GLY A 38 -5.00 23.68 -5.85
C GLY A 38 -6.42 23.98 -5.36
N HIS A 39 -7.25 22.97 -5.15
CA HIS A 39 -8.60 23.13 -4.58
C HIS A 39 -8.63 22.91 -3.06
N TYR A 40 -7.93 21.88 -2.57
CA TYR A 40 -7.80 21.57 -1.15
C TYR A 40 -6.62 22.34 -0.53
N THR A 41 -6.72 23.67 -0.56
CA THR A 41 -5.64 24.55 -0.12
C THR A 41 -5.57 24.65 1.39
N ILE A 42 -4.35 24.55 1.91
CA ILE A 42 -3.99 24.78 3.31
C ILE A 42 -2.73 25.61 3.37
N THR A 43 -2.46 26.26 4.50
CA THR A 43 -1.24 27.06 4.66
C THR A 43 -0.01 26.17 4.82
N ASN A 44 1.17 26.68 4.44
CA ASN A 44 2.43 25.96 4.68
C ASN A 44 2.66 25.64 6.16
N LYS A 45 2.16 26.49 7.07
CA LYS A 45 2.24 26.25 8.51
C LYS A 45 1.43 25.02 8.94
N GLU A 46 0.24 24.84 8.36
CA GLU A 46 -0.59 23.66 8.60
C GLU A 46 -0.02 22.41 7.92
N LEU A 47 0.48 22.55 6.69
CA LEU A 47 1.06 21.44 5.93
C LEU A 47 2.34 20.88 6.60
N PHE A 48 3.14 21.75 7.21
CA PHE A 48 4.42 21.42 7.83
C PHE A 48 4.40 21.62 9.35
N ASP A 49 3.31 21.25 10.01
CA ASP A 49 3.13 21.36 11.47
C ASP A 49 3.91 20.30 12.29
N GLY A 50 4.63 19.40 11.61
CA GLY A 50 5.40 18.32 12.22
C GLY A 50 4.58 17.07 12.53
N LYS A 51 3.29 17.02 12.17
CA LYS A 51 2.38 15.90 12.43
C LYS A 51 1.92 15.26 11.10
N PRO A 52 2.79 14.48 10.43
CA PRO A 52 2.38 13.82 9.20
C PRO A 52 1.24 12.82 9.46
N ILE A 53 0.27 12.75 8.54
CA ILE A 53 -0.87 11.81 8.64
C ILE A 53 -0.40 10.36 8.73
N PHE A 54 0.69 10.04 8.02
CA PHE A 54 1.31 8.71 8.03
C PHE A 54 2.73 8.82 8.58
N SER A 55 3.09 7.90 9.48
CA SER A 55 4.44 7.82 10.02
C SER A 55 5.45 7.58 8.89
N LYS A 56 6.58 8.30 8.96
CA LYS A 56 7.74 8.13 8.06
C LYS A 56 8.77 7.17 8.65
N GLU A 57 8.46 6.52 9.77
CA GLU A 57 9.38 5.58 10.41
C GLU A 57 9.84 4.51 9.41
N PRO A 58 11.15 4.28 9.31
CA PRO A 58 11.67 3.29 8.39
C PRO A 58 11.26 1.90 8.86
N LEU A 59 10.33 1.27 8.16
CA LEU A 59 10.08 -0.17 8.25
C LEU A 59 11.14 -1.01 7.50
N SER A 60 12.26 -0.36 7.18
CA SER A 60 13.26 -0.82 6.23
C SER A 60 13.82 -2.19 6.59
N GLY A 61 13.78 -3.10 5.63
CA GLY A 61 14.43 -4.41 5.74
C GLY A 61 13.45 -5.58 5.96
N ASN A 62 12.16 -5.30 6.09
CA ASN A 62 11.12 -6.32 6.06
C ASN A 62 10.02 -5.98 5.05
N LEU A 63 10.22 -6.42 3.81
CA LEU A 63 9.28 -6.24 2.70
C LEU A 63 7.84 -6.64 3.05
N GLN A 64 7.63 -7.70 3.84
CA GLN A 64 6.26 -8.11 4.22
C GLN A 64 5.61 -7.10 5.15
N ALA A 65 6.35 -6.61 6.15
CA ALA A 65 5.85 -5.56 7.05
C ALA A 65 5.59 -4.25 6.28
N GLU A 66 6.49 -3.88 5.38
CA GLU A 66 6.33 -2.72 4.48
C GLU A 66 5.07 -2.85 3.62
N MET A 67 4.81 -4.02 3.02
CA MET A 67 3.60 -4.26 2.23
C MET A 67 2.32 -4.20 3.08
N ILE A 68 2.34 -4.69 4.32
CA ILE A 68 1.20 -4.60 5.25
C ILE A 68 0.92 -3.15 5.62
N TYR A 69 1.97 -2.39 5.93
CA TYR A 69 1.83 -0.97 6.24
C TYR A 69 1.29 -0.17 5.05
N MET A 70 1.86 -0.37 3.86
CA MET A 70 1.38 0.30 2.64
C MET A 70 -0.05 -0.09 2.30
N SER A 71 -0.44 -1.35 2.53
CA SER A 71 -1.83 -1.79 2.38
C SER A 71 -2.78 -1.02 3.30
N ALA A 72 -2.40 -0.80 4.56
CA ALA A 72 -3.18 0.00 5.49
C ALA A 72 -3.27 1.48 5.08
N ILE A 73 -2.17 2.05 4.56
CA ILE A 73 -2.16 3.41 4.00
C ILE A 73 -3.12 3.52 2.80
N LEU A 74 -3.06 2.60 1.85
CA LEU A 74 -3.94 2.61 0.67
C LEU A 74 -5.42 2.42 1.05
N GLN A 75 -5.72 1.59 2.05
CA GLN A 75 -7.08 1.44 2.58
C GLN A 75 -7.55 2.73 3.28
N THR A 76 -6.64 3.48 3.90
CA THR A 76 -6.95 4.77 4.54
C THR A 76 -7.22 5.84 3.49
N TYR A 77 -6.39 5.92 2.43
CA TYR A 77 -6.65 6.84 1.31
C TYR A 77 -7.97 6.55 0.61
N ASP A 78 -8.32 5.28 0.41
CA ASP A 78 -9.64 4.88 -0.12
C ASP A 78 -10.78 5.50 0.72
N LYS A 79 -10.69 5.44 2.05
CA LYS A 79 -11.69 6.06 2.94
C LYS A 79 -11.69 7.58 2.85
N ILE A 80 -10.52 8.23 2.87
CA ILE A 80 -10.39 9.69 2.77
C ILE A 80 -11.01 10.20 1.46
N LEU A 81 -10.65 9.59 0.32
CA LEU A 81 -11.14 10.00 -0.99
C LEU A 81 -12.64 9.76 -1.14
N ASN A 82 -13.17 8.65 -0.62
CA ASN A 82 -14.61 8.41 -0.59
C ASN A 82 -15.34 9.45 0.28
N GLN A 83 -14.74 9.88 1.38
CA GLN A 83 -15.31 10.93 2.22
C GLN A 83 -15.31 12.29 1.49
N MET A 84 -14.19 12.67 0.88
CA MET A 84 -14.10 13.88 0.05
C MET A 84 -15.17 13.88 -1.06
N LEU A 85 -15.42 12.73 -1.70
CA LEU A 85 -16.47 12.59 -2.73
C LEU A 85 -17.90 12.76 -2.19
N LYS A 86 -18.15 12.39 -0.93
CA LYS A 86 -19.46 12.56 -0.26
C LYS A 86 -19.71 13.99 0.17
N GLU A 87 -18.65 14.73 0.49
CA GLU A 87 -18.72 16.13 0.91
C GLU A 87 -18.94 17.09 -0.27
N LEU A 88 -18.77 16.62 -1.50
CA LEU A 88 -19.11 17.41 -2.68
C LEU A 88 -20.62 17.65 -2.79
N PRO A 89 -21.03 18.86 -3.20
CA PRO A 89 -22.42 19.14 -3.53
C PRO A 89 -22.96 18.10 -4.50
N THR A 90 -24.13 17.53 -4.17
CA THR A 90 -24.83 16.64 -5.10
C THR A 90 -25.54 17.51 -6.14
N PRO A 91 -25.39 17.26 -7.45
CA PRO A 91 -26.07 18.05 -8.47
C PRO A 91 -27.59 18.01 -8.24
N GLY A 92 -28.18 19.15 -7.90
CA GLY A 92 -29.64 19.30 -7.78
C GLY A 92 -30.32 19.33 -9.16
N PRO A 93 -31.65 19.17 -9.23
CA PRO A 93 -32.37 19.23 -10.49
C PRO A 93 -32.26 20.64 -11.10
N THR A 94 -31.79 20.64 -12.33
CA THR A 94 -31.55 21.71 -13.29
C THR A 94 -32.31 23.02 -13.05
N THR A 95 -31.61 24.08 -12.65
CA THR A 95 -31.97 25.45 -13.03
C THR A 95 -30.68 26.27 -13.13
N ALA A 96 -30.32 26.67 -14.37
CA ALA A 96 -29.18 27.49 -14.75
C ALA A 96 -27.78 26.96 -14.35
N GLN A 97 -27.03 26.46 -15.34
CA GLN A 97 -25.60 26.13 -15.20
C GLN A 97 -24.82 27.37 -14.75
N SER A 98 -24.59 27.47 -13.45
CA SER A 98 -23.60 28.38 -12.89
C SER A 98 -22.22 27.74 -13.08
N SER A 99 -21.18 28.57 -13.25
CA SER A 99 -19.78 28.15 -13.38
C SER A 99 -19.30 27.26 -12.21
N GLY A 100 -19.99 27.27 -11.06
CA GLY A 100 -19.71 26.40 -9.91
C GLY A 100 -20.04 24.91 -10.12
N ASP A 101 -21.03 24.58 -10.97
CA ASP A 101 -21.41 23.18 -11.24
C ASP A 101 -20.35 22.47 -12.10
N LYS A 102 -19.72 23.19 -13.03
CA LYS A 102 -18.63 22.65 -13.86
C LYS A 102 -17.39 22.32 -13.03
N GLY A 103 -17.02 23.20 -12.10
CA GLY A 103 -15.88 22.98 -11.19
C GLY A 103 -16.10 21.77 -10.27
N THR A 104 -17.31 21.61 -9.74
CA THR A 104 -17.66 20.48 -8.87
C THR A 104 -17.64 19.15 -9.63
N ALA A 105 -18.15 19.12 -10.86
CA ALA A 105 -18.13 17.92 -11.70
C ALA A 105 -16.70 17.50 -12.09
N GLU A 106 -15.85 18.46 -12.44
CA GLU A 106 -14.43 18.20 -12.73
C GLU A 106 -13.71 17.63 -11.51
N LEU A 107 -13.91 18.24 -10.34
CA LEU A 107 -13.27 17.80 -9.12
C LEU A 107 -13.72 16.38 -8.71
N ARG A 108 -15.01 16.07 -8.87
CA ARG A 108 -15.54 14.72 -8.69
C ARG A 108 -14.87 13.72 -9.62
N SER A 109 -14.65 14.08 -10.88
CA SER A 109 -13.94 13.24 -11.86
C SER A 109 -12.49 12.99 -11.45
N GLN A 110 -11.78 14.03 -11.02
CA GLN A 110 -10.38 13.94 -10.56
C GLN A 110 -10.23 13.04 -9.32
N LEU A 111 -11.11 13.17 -8.32
CA LEU A 111 -11.13 12.29 -7.15
C LEU A 111 -11.43 10.84 -7.53
N ASN A 112 -12.41 10.60 -8.40
CA ASN A 112 -12.74 9.26 -8.89
C ASN A 112 -11.57 8.63 -9.67
N TYR A 113 -10.81 9.42 -10.44
CA TYR A 113 -9.62 8.95 -11.14
C TYR A 113 -8.58 8.41 -10.15
N ILE A 114 -8.23 9.19 -9.13
CA ILE A 114 -7.26 8.79 -8.10
C ILE A 114 -7.75 7.57 -7.33
N LEU A 115 -9.02 7.58 -6.90
CA LEU A 115 -9.65 6.48 -6.20
C LEU A 115 -9.53 5.18 -7.01
N LYS A 116 -9.85 5.22 -8.30
CA LYS A 116 -9.73 4.07 -9.20
C LYS A 116 -8.29 3.56 -9.29
N LYS A 117 -7.29 4.45 -9.39
CA LYS A 117 -5.88 4.06 -9.45
C LYS A 117 -5.43 3.36 -8.15
N ILE A 118 -5.82 3.89 -6.99
CA ILE A 118 -5.52 3.29 -5.68
C ILE A 118 -6.19 1.92 -5.54
N THR A 119 -7.48 1.81 -5.89
CA THR A 119 -8.23 0.55 -5.82
C THR A 119 -7.62 -0.51 -6.74
N ASN A 120 -7.20 -0.14 -7.95
CA ASN A 120 -6.52 -1.07 -8.85
C ASN A 120 -5.18 -1.56 -8.27
N LEU A 121 -4.37 -0.65 -7.72
CA LEU A 121 -3.10 -1.00 -7.08
C LEU A 121 -3.31 -1.99 -5.92
N ARG A 122 -4.33 -1.74 -5.09
CA ARG A 122 -4.74 -2.60 -3.98
C ARG A 122 -5.11 -4.01 -4.44
N ILE A 123 -6.01 -4.12 -5.41
CA ILE A 123 -6.48 -5.40 -5.96
C ILE A 123 -5.32 -6.20 -6.56
N GLN A 124 -4.44 -5.53 -7.31
CA GLN A 124 -3.35 -6.20 -8.04
C GLN A 124 -2.19 -6.65 -7.14
N HIS A 125 -1.81 -5.84 -6.16
CA HIS A 125 -0.55 -6.05 -5.44
C HIS A 125 -0.70 -6.27 -3.93
N TYR A 126 -1.84 -5.93 -3.33
CA TYR A 126 -2.01 -5.89 -1.87
C TYR A 126 -3.11 -6.81 -1.32
N ASN A 127 -3.69 -7.70 -2.13
CA ASN A 127 -4.76 -8.61 -1.67
C ASN A 127 -4.35 -9.44 -0.43
N LYS A 128 -3.14 -10.02 -0.41
CA LYS A 128 -2.64 -10.80 0.76
C LYS A 128 -2.45 -9.93 2.01
N PRO A 129 -1.71 -8.81 1.95
CA PRO A 129 -1.67 -7.82 3.04
C PRO A 129 -3.06 -7.43 3.56
N GLU A 130 -4.02 -7.15 2.67
CA GLU A 130 -5.38 -6.75 3.05
C GLU A 130 -6.15 -7.86 3.76
N GLN A 131 -6.01 -9.11 3.32
CA GLN A 131 -6.61 -10.25 4.02
C GLN A 131 -6.07 -10.36 5.45
N LEU A 132 -4.77 -10.16 5.64
CA LEU A 132 -4.16 -10.14 6.97
C LEU A 132 -4.72 -8.99 7.81
N LEU A 133 -4.82 -7.77 7.26
CA LEU A 133 -5.42 -6.63 7.97
C LEU A 133 -6.88 -6.93 8.39
N LYS A 134 -7.68 -7.56 7.53
CA LYS A 134 -9.04 -8.00 7.87
C LYS A 134 -9.05 -9.03 9.00
N MET A 135 -8.11 -9.97 9.02
CA MET A 135 -7.98 -10.94 10.12
C MET A 135 -7.55 -10.28 11.44
N LEU A 136 -6.79 -9.19 11.38
CA LEU A 136 -6.34 -8.45 12.56
C LEU A 136 -7.40 -7.47 13.08
N GLN A 137 -8.32 -6.99 12.24
CA GLN A 137 -9.32 -5.98 12.63
C GLN A 137 -10.15 -6.39 13.87
N PRO A 138 -10.70 -7.62 13.98
CA PRO A 138 -11.46 -8.04 15.16
C PRO A 138 -10.67 -7.94 16.46
N LEU A 139 -9.33 -8.08 16.41
CA LEU A 139 -8.48 -7.98 17.59
C LEU A 139 -8.48 -6.56 18.20
N ARG A 140 -8.75 -5.54 17.39
CA ARG A 140 -8.88 -4.14 17.84
C ARG A 140 -10.21 -3.87 18.53
N GLU A 141 -11.24 -4.66 18.21
CA GLU A 141 -12.62 -4.48 18.66
C GLU A 141 -12.96 -5.36 19.88
N VAL A 142 -11.97 -6.07 20.43
CA VAL A 142 -12.13 -6.95 21.60
C VAL A 142 -12.55 -6.13 22.84
N GLN A 143 -13.61 -6.58 23.52
CA GLN A 143 -14.05 -6.00 24.79
C GLN A 143 -13.23 -6.57 25.95
N PHE A 144 -12.09 -5.95 26.27
CA PHE A 144 -11.16 -6.45 27.29
C PHE A 144 -11.74 -6.51 28.70
N ASN A 145 -12.80 -5.73 28.99
CA ASN A 145 -13.50 -5.68 30.27
C ASN A 145 -14.61 -6.76 30.40
N ASN A 146 -14.84 -7.57 29.37
CA ASN A 146 -15.87 -8.60 29.39
C ASN A 146 -15.34 -9.92 29.98
N THR A 147 -15.88 -10.36 31.12
CA THR A 147 -15.44 -11.57 31.84
C THR A 147 -15.55 -12.85 31.00
N VAL A 148 -16.55 -12.94 30.11
CA VAL A 148 -16.71 -14.10 29.20
C VAL A 148 -15.57 -14.15 28.20
N ILE A 149 -15.18 -12.99 27.64
CA ILE A 149 -14.05 -12.88 26.72
C ILE A 149 -12.74 -13.19 27.42
N GLN A 150 -12.53 -12.66 28.63
CA GLN A 150 -11.35 -12.95 29.44
C GLN A 150 -11.20 -14.46 29.70
N SER A 151 -12.30 -15.12 30.08
CA SER A 151 -12.32 -16.56 30.31
C SER A 151 -11.96 -17.34 29.04
N LYS A 152 -12.57 -17.00 27.89
CA LYS A 152 -12.23 -17.62 26.59
C LYS A 152 -10.76 -17.41 26.21
N ALA A 153 -10.24 -16.20 26.41
CA ALA A 153 -8.84 -15.88 26.12
C ALA A 153 -7.88 -16.71 26.98
N LEU A 154 -8.18 -16.90 28.28
CA LEU A 154 -7.38 -17.75 29.17
C LEU A 154 -7.38 -19.22 28.72
N TRP A 155 -8.53 -19.73 28.27
CA TRP A 155 -8.63 -21.09 27.72
C TRP A 155 -7.75 -21.28 26.46
N GLU A 156 -7.71 -20.29 25.58
CA GLU A 156 -6.91 -20.35 24.35
C GLU A 156 -5.42 -20.07 24.57
N LEU A 157 -5.06 -19.42 25.68
CA LEU A 157 -3.71 -18.92 25.96
C LEU A 157 -2.65 -20.01 25.86
N ILE A 158 -2.92 -21.21 26.36
CA ILE A 158 -1.96 -22.33 26.31
C ILE A 158 -1.57 -22.65 24.86
N LYS A 159 -2.55 -22.67 23.96
CA LYS A 159 -2.34 -22.94 22.53
C LYS A 159 -1.62 -21.78 21.85
N VAL A 160 -2.07 -20.55 22.10
CA VAL A 160 -1.48 -19.34 21.50
C VAL A 160 -0.03 -19.17 21.91
N TYR A 161 0.27 -19.31 23.22
CA TYR A 161 1.62 -19.20 23.75
C TYR A 161 2.56 -20.25 23.12
N ARG A 162 2.13 -21.51 23.06
CA ARG A 162 2.91 -22.58 22.42
C ARG A 162 3.23 -22.27 20.96
N GLU A 163 2.23 -21.84 20.19
CA GLU A 163 2.43 -21.53 18.77
C GLU A 163 3.39 -20.34 18.62
N ALA A 164 3.17 -19.26 19.38
CA ALA A 164 4.01 -18.06 19.37
C ALA A 164 5.47 -18.36 19.72
N SER A 165 5.73 -19.12 20.79
CA SER A 165 7.08 -19.52 21.20
C SER A 165 7.78 -20.40 20.16
N SER A 166 7.03 -21.10 19.30
CA SER A 166 7.62 -21.97 18.26
C SER A 166 8.08 -21.22 17.01
N LEU A 167 7.54 -20.01 16.75
CA LEU A 167 7.79 -19.26 15.52
C LEU A 167 9.26 -18.91 15.27
N PRO A 168 10.05 -18.43 16.25
CA PRO A 168 11.47 -18.14 16.03
C PRO A 168 12.26 -19.36 15.54
N ASN A 169 12.02 -20.52 16.16
CA ASN A 169 12.66 -21.78 15.79
C ASN A 169 12.25 -22.25 14.38
N LYS A 170 10.97 -22.10 14.01
CA LYS A 170 10.48 -22.38 12.65
C LYS A 170 11.17 -21.50 11.62
N LEU A 171 11.34 -20.20 11.91
CA LEU A 171 12.03 -19.26 11.04
C LEU A 171 13.51 -19.65 10.85
N GLU A 172 14.20 -20.01 11.93
CA GLU A 172 15.59 -20.43 11.86
C GLU A 172 15.78 -21.72 11.05
N LYS A 173 14.95 -22.74 11.30
CA LYS A 173 14.97 -24.00 10.52
C LYS A 173 14.78 -23.73 9.03
N ARG A 174 13.86 -22.83 8.67
CA ARG A 174 13.63 -22.42 7.27
C ARG A 174 14.86 -21.73 6.67
N ARG A 175 15.53 -20.84 7.41
CA ARG A 175 16.77 -20.19 6.97
C ARG A 175 17.89 -21.20 6.75
N ARG A 176 18.09 -22.14 7.68
CA ARG A 176 19.08 -23.23 7.56
C ARG A 176 18.82 -24.11 6.34
N ARG A 177 17.56 -24.49 6.08
CA ARG A 177 17.18 -25.29 4.89
C ARG A 177 17.53 -24.57 3.58
N ARG A 178 17.23 -23.27 3.47
CA ARG A 178 17.57 -22.47 2.28
C ARG A 178 19.07 -22.42 2.03
N ARG A 179 19.89 -22.18 3.07
CA ARG A 179 21.36 -22.17 2.95
C ARG A 179 21.90 -23.49 2.40
N ARG A 180 21.37 -24.62 2.89
CA ARG A 180 21.76 -25.95 2.40
C ARG A 180 21.39 -26.16 0.93
N GLN A 181 20.22 -25.70 0.50
CA GLN A 181 19.80 -25.81 -0.91
C GLN A 181 20.70 -24.99 -1.84
N THR A 182 21.10 -23.78 -1.43
CA THR A 182 22.05 -22.96 -2.20
C THR A 182 23.43 -23.61 -2.25
N GLN A 183 23.92 -24.18 -1.14
CA GLN A 183 25.21 -24.90 -1.11
C GLN A 183 25.21 -26.18 -1.95
N MET A 184 24.09 -26.92 -2.00
CA MET A 184 23.94 -28.10 -2.84
C MET A 184 23.88 -27.74 -4.32
N SER A 185 23.22 -26.63 -4.68
CA SER A 185 23.18 -26.12 -6.05
C SER A 185 24.53 -25.61 -6.55
N ILE A 186 25.37 -25.05 -5.67
CA ILE A 186 26.71 -24.56 -6.02
C ILE A 186 27.71 -25.71 -6.17
N ARG A 187 27.55 -26.81 -5.42
CA ARG A 187 28.42 -28.00 -5.51
C ARG A 187 28.05 -28.99 -6.61
N GLY A 188 26.87 -28.82 -7.23
CA GLY A 188 26.37 -29.66 -8.34
C GLY A 188 26.66 -29.10 -9.73
N HIS A 189 27.43 -28.00 -9.82
CA HIS A 189 28.00 -27.41 -11.02
C HIS A 189 29.53 -27.42 -10.91
#